data_AF-A0A7U9S849-F1
#
_entry.id   AF-A0A7U9S849-F1
#
_cell.length_a   1.000
_cell.length_b   1.000
_cell.length_c   1.000
_cell.angle_alpha   90.00
_cell.angle_beta   90.00
_cell.angle_gamma   90.00
#
_symmetry.space_group_name_H-M   'P 1'
#
loop_
_entity.id
_entity.type
_entity.pdbx_description
1 polymer ?
#
loop_
_entity_poly.entity_id
_entity_poly.type
_entity_poly.pdbx_seq_one_letter_code
_entity_poly.pdbx_strand_id
1 'polypeptide(L)'
;MHFTGRTWRPPYEAHSVIIQATSGCTYNKCKFCSLYKNECFRMSPMEEFEEDLAEIKSYQPNARRLFWTGANPFAMSYENLKLRVLTVRDYLIKCQIMAMFASIRG
;
A
#
# COMPACT_ATOMS: atom_id res chain seq x y z
N MET A 1 -4.65 -0.71 -11.95
CA MET A 1 -3.51 -0.77 -11.03
C MET A 1 -2.67 0.47 -11.20
N HIS A 2 -2.73 1.37 -10.22
CA HIS A 2 -2.07 2.67 -10.21
C HIS A 2 -0.81 2.62 -9.34
N PHE A 3 0.31 2.25 -9.95
CA PHE A 3 1.62 2.26 -9.30
C PHE A 3 2.44 3.47 -9.72
N THR A 4 3.07 4.13 -8.75
CA THR A 4 3.95 5.28 -8.94
C THR A 4 5.39 4.84 -8.72
N GLY A 5 6.24 5.11 -9.71
CA GLY A 5 7.69 4.90 -9.59
C GLY A 5 8.05 3.45 -9.31
N ARG A 6 9.04 3.24 -8.42
CA ARG A 6 9.51 1.89 -8.07
C ARG A 6 8.73 1.33 -6.89
N THR A 7 7.96 0.28 -7.15
CA THR A 7 7.31 -0.52 -6.12
C THR A 7 8.25 -1.61 -5.60
N TRP A 8 8.44 -1.67 -4.28
CA TRP A 8 9.19 -2.74 -3.64
C TRP A 8 8.25 -3.73 -2.95
N ARG A 9 8.41 -5.01 -3.28
CA ARG A 9 7.68 -6.14 -2.68
C ARG A 9 8.68 -7.06 -2.00
N PRO A 10 8.58 -7.27 -0.68
CA PRO A 10 9.50 -8.16 0.00
C PRO A 10 9.30 -9.62 -0.44
N PRO A 11 10.36 -10.47 -0.46
CA PRO A 11 10.27 -11.85 -0.96
C PRO A 11 9.21 -12.71 -0.25
N TYR A 12 8.99 -12.50 1.05
CA TYR A 12 7.98 -13.24 1.82
C TYR A 12 6.52 -12.85 1.47
N GLU A 13 6.31 -11.77 0.71
CA GLU A 13 4.99 -11.37 0.19
C GLU A 13 4.82 -11.76 -1.28
N ALA A 14 5.69 -12.60 -1.86
CA ALA A 14 5.69 -12.98 -3.28
C ALA A 14 4.40 -13.65 -3.80
N HIS A 15 3.50 -14.07 -2.91
CA HIS A 15 2.18 -14.62 -3.25
C HIS A 15 1.01 -13.71 -2.85
N SER A 16 1.25 -12.62 -2.14
CA SER A 16 0.21 -11.68 -1.69
C SER A 16 -0.16 -10.72 -2.80
N VAL A 17 -1.44 -10.36 -2.90
CA VAL A 17 -1.82 -9.26 -3.79
C VAL A 17 -1.19 -7.97 -3.27
N ILE A 18 -0.73 -7.10 -4.16
CA ILE A 18 -0.16 -5.80 -3.80
C ILE A 18 -1.08 -4.66 -4.27
N ILE A 19 -1.18 -3.61 -3.47
CA ILE A 19 -1.91 -2.37 -3.82
C ILE A 19 -1.09 -1.16 -3.38
N GLN A 20 -1.16 -0.06 -4.11
CA GLN A 20 -0.48 1.18 -3.71
C GLN A 20 -1.34 2.01 -2.76
N ALA A 21 -0.93 2.10 -1.50
CA ALA A 21 -1.56 3.00 -0.52
C ALA A 21 -0.83 4.35 -0.43
N THR A 22 0.50 4.31 -0.56
CA THR A 22 1.35 5.51 -0.58
C THR A 22 2.45 5.33 -1.63
N SER A 23 3.17 6.41 -1.95
CA SER A 23 4.37 6.41 -2.79
C SER A 23 5.43 7.33 -2.19
N GLY A 24 6.69 7.14 -2.57
CA GLY A 24 7.81 7.87 -1.98
C GLY A 24 8.06 7.55 -0.51
N CYS A 25 8.91 8.35 0.15
CA CYS A 25 9.34 8.15 1.53
C CYS A 25 9.06 9.38 2.40
N THR A 26 8.48 9.17 3.59
CA THR A 26 8.20 10.25 4.56
C THR A 26 9.44 10.89 5.17
N TYR A 27 10.61 10.26 5.05
CA TYR A 27 11.85 10.77 5.64
C TYR A 27 12.75 11.49 4.63
N ASN A 28 12.93 10.88 3.45
CA ASN A 28 13.71 11.38 2.31
C ASN A 28 15.12 11.99 2.59
N LYS A 29 15.74 11.65 3.74
CA LYS A 29 17.07 12.18 4.15
C LYS A 29 18.14 11.10 4.33
N CYS A 30 17.81 9.85 4.01
CA CYS A 30 18.75 8.73 4.12
C CYS A 30 19.90 8.85 3.12
N LYS A 31 21.15 8.90 3.59
CA LYS A 31 22.34 8.96 2.73
C LYS A 31 22.52 7.70 1.86
N PHE A 32 22.02 6.56 2.32
CA PHE A 32 22.16 5.25 1.67
C PHE A 32 20.96 4.86 0.79
N CYS A 33 19.84 5.59 0.82
CA CYS A 33 18.63 5.15 0.13
C CYS A 33 18.77 5.38 -1.38
N SER A 34 18.68 4.30 -2.16
CA SER A 34 18.61 4.34 -3.62
C SER A 34 17.20 4.09 -4.17
N LEU A 35 16.25 3.69 -3.31
CA LEU A 35 14.86 3.35 -3.68
C LEU A 35 13.99 4.59 -3.90
N TYR A 36 13.86 5.46 -2.89
CA TYR A 36 12.89 6.58 -2.88
C TYR A 36 13.54 7.98 -2.86
N LYS A 37 14.85 8.08 -3.14
CA LYS A 37 15.67 9.29 -2.92
C LYS A 37 15.14 10.59 -3.56
N ASN A 38 14.42 10.47 -4.67
CA ASN A 38 13.88 11.60 -5.41
C ASN A 38 12.34 11.56 -5.50
N GLU A 39 11.69 10.73 -4.68
CA GLU A 39 10.25 10.53 -4.71
C GLU A 39 9.63 11.13 -3.44
N CYS A 40 8.88 12.23 -3.62
CA CYS A 40 8.13 12.85 -2.55
C CYS A 40 7.04 11.90 -2.02
N PHE A 41 6.83 11.93 -0.71
CA PHE A 41 5.74 11.17 -0.12
C PHE A 41 4.39 11.66 -0.63
N ARG A 42 3.58 10.74 -1.15
CA ARG A 42 2.20 11.00 -1.57
C ARG A 42 1.32 9.84 -1.13
N MET A 43 0.13 10.15 -0.63
CA MET A 43 -0.94 9.18 -0.45
C MET A 43 -1.69 9.01 -1.77
N SER A 44 -2.01 7.78 -2.15
CA SER A 44 -2.88 7.54 -3.31
C SER A 44 -4.25 8.17 -3.03
N PRO A 45 -4.91 8.83 -3.98
CA PRO A 45 -6.32 9.19 -3.86
C PRO A 45 -7.19 7.97 -3.57
N MET A 46 -8.37 8.16 -2.98
CA MET A 46 -9.26 7.01 -2.73
C MET A 46 -9.84 6.46 -4.01
N GLU A 47 -10.04 7.30 -5.02
CA GLU A 47 -10.54 6.93 -6.34
C GLU A 47 -9.59 5.90 -6.99
N GLU A 48 -8.29 6.22 -7.09
CA GLU A 48 -7.27 5.31 -7.62
C GLU A 48 -7.20 3.98 -6.81
N PHE A 49 -7.38 4.06 -5.50
CA PHE A 49 -7.33 2.89 -4.62
C PHE A 49 -8.55 1.97 -4.78
N GLU A 50 -9.74 2.54 -4.96
CA GLU A 50 -10.96 1.78 -5.22
C GLU A 50 -10.95 1.13 -6.60
N GLU A 51 -10.47 1.84 -7.62
CA GLU A 51 -10.27 1.29 -8.97
C GLU A 51 -9.32 0.09 -8.95
N ASP A 52 -8.21 0.19 -8.21
CA ASP A 52 -7.27 -0.91 -8.02
C ASP A 52 -7.89 -2.09 -7.26
N LEU A 53 -8.71 -1.83 -6.24
CA LEU A 53 -9.43 -2.88 -5.53
C LEU A 53 -10.48 -3.57 -6.41
N ALA A 54 -11.17 -2.82 -7.26
CA ALA A 54 -12.12 -3.36 -8.22
C ALA A 54 -11.41 -4.29 -9.23
N GLU A 55 -10.25 -3.86 -9.72
CA GLU A 55 -9.41 -4.68 -10.59
C GLU A 55 -8.95 -5.96 -9.87
N ILE A 56 -8.39 -5.85 -8.66
CA ILE A 56 -7.98 -7.01 -7.85
C ILE A 56 -9.16 -7.96 -7.63
N LYS A 57 -10.34 -7.46 -7.31
CA LYS A 57 -11.54 -8.27 -7.09
C LYS A 57 -11.92 -9.06 -8.34
N SER A 58 -11.73 -8.49 -9.54
CA SER A 58 -12.03 -9.16 -10.80
C SER A 58 -11.08 -10.33 -11.10
N TYR A 59 -9.79 -10.18 -10.75
CA TYR A 59 -8.77 -11.21 -11.02
C TYR A 59 -8.60 -12.22 -9.89
N GLN A 60 -8.65 -11.76 -8.64
CA GLN A 60 -8.39 -12.57 -7.45
C GLN A 60 -9.42 -12.26 -6.33
N PRO A 61 -10.71 -12.59 -6.55
CA PRO A 61 -11.79 -12.29 -5.58
C PRO A 61 -11.59 -12.98 -4.22
N ASN A 62 -10.82 -14.08 -4.21
CA ASN A 62 -10.53 -14.87 -3.01
C ASN A 62 -9.18 -14.52 -2.38
N ALA A 63 -8.60 -13.37 -2.69
CA ALA A 63 -7.36 -12.91 -2.07
C ALA A 63 -7.50 -12.88 -0.53
N ARG A 64 -6.70 -13.69 0.17
CA ARG A 64 -6.71 -13.75 1.64
C ARG A 64 -5.71 -12.78 2.27
N ARG A 65 -4.74 -12.30 1.50
CA ARG A 65 -3.67 -11.41 1.97
C ARG A 65 -3.41 -10.30 0.95
N LEU A 66 -3.40 -9.07 1.46
CA LEU A 66 -3.15 -7.85 0.70
C LEU A 66 -1.96 -7.11 1.32
N PHE A 67 -0.98 -6.76 0.50
CA PHE A 67 0.19 -6.02 0.92
C PHE A 67 0.14 -4.58 0.39
N TRP A 68 0.13 -3.61 1.30
CA TRP A 68 0.10 -2.20 0.95
C TRP A 68 1.51 -1.71 0.68
N THR A 69 1.69 -1.21 -0.53
CA THR A 69 2.96 -0.69 -1.03
C THR A 69 3.03 0.83 -0.86
N GLY A 70 4.25 1.35 -1.04
CA GLY A 70 4.66 2.69 -0.61
C GLY A 70 5.49 2.62 0.64
N ALA A 71 6.60 3.36 0.73
CA ALA A 71 7.66 3.09 1.71
C ALA A 71 7.18 2.96 3.18
N ASN A 72 6.17 3.73 3.58
CA ASN A 72 5.61 3.70 4.93
C ASN A 72 4.13 4.08 4.91
N PRO A 73 3.20 3.17 4.54
CA PRO A 73 1.78 3.48 4.52
C PRO A 73 1.24 3.73 5.93
N PHE A 74 1.91 3.19 6.97
CA PHE A 74 1.56 3.44 8.37
C PHE A 74 1.73 4.91 8.80
N ALA A 75 2.42 5.74 8.03
CA ALA A 75 2.52 7.18 8.32
C ALA A 75 1.22 7.97 8.06
N MET A 76 0.22 7.36 7.44
CA MET A 76 -1.11 7.96 7.26
C MET A 76 -1.79 8.20 8.63
N SER A 77 -2.73 9.16 8.68
CA SER A 77 -3.56 9.33 9.87
C SER A 77 -4.43 8.10 10.12
N TYR A 78 -4.84 7.90 11.37
CA TYR A 78 -5.75 6.82 11.75
C TYR A 78 -7.02 6.81 10.89
N GLU A 79 -7.63 7.96 10.63
CA GLU A 79 -8.84 8.05 9.80
C GLU A 79 -8.60 7.56 8.36
N ASN A 80 -7.45 7.88 7.76
CA ASN A 80 -7.09 7.39 6.43
C ASN A 80 -6.84 5.87 6.42
N LEU A 81 -6.16 5.34 7.44
CA LEU A 81 -5.94 3.90 7.60
C LEU A 81 -7.27 3.17 7.75
N LYS A 82 -8.14 3.66 8.64
CA LYS A 82 -9.46 3.10 8.91
C LYS A 82 -10.31 3.09 7.65
N LEU A 83 -10.38 4.21 6.93
CA LEU A 83 -11.12 4.30 5.68
C LEU A 83 -10.69 3.21 4.70
N ARG A 84 -9.39 3.12 4.39
CA ARG A 84 -8.85 2.10 3.47
C ARG A 84 -9.08 0.67 3.92
N VAL A 85 -8.93 0.39 5.22
CA VAL A 85 -9.18 -0.96 5.78
C VAL A 85 -10.63 -1.36 5.57
N LEU A 86 -11.58 -0.45 5.80
CA LEU A 86 -13.00 -0.71 5.59
C LEU A 86 -13.30 -0.91 4.10
N THR A 87 -12.79 -0.05 3.22
CA THR A 87 -12.92 -0.21 1.76
C THR A 87 -12.37 -1.55 1.28
N VAL A 88 -11.21 -2.00 1.76
CA VAL A 88 -10.66 -3.32 1.41
C VAL A 88 -11.61 -4.44 1.81
N ARG A 89 -12.27 -4.34 2.98
CA ARG A 89 -13.23 -5.36 3.45
C ARG A 89 -14.49 -5.41 2.59
N ASP A 90 -14.94 -4.27 2.06
CA ASP A 90 -16.11 -4.20 1.19
C ASP A 90 -15.85 -4.82 -0.20
N TYR A 91 -14.63 -4.62 -0.74
CA TYR A 91 -14.25 -5.17 -2.04
C TYR A 91 -13.77 -6.62 -1.97
N LEU A 92 -12.92 -6.95 -0.99
CA LEU A 92 -12.26 -8.25 -0.83
C LEU A 92 -12.72 -8.92 0.47
N ILE A 93 -13.95 -9.41 0.48
CA ILE A 93 -14.60 -10.03 1.65
C ILE A 93 -13.86 -11.23 2.25
N LYS A 94 -12.96 -11.87 1.48
CA LYS A 94 -12.13 -13.00 1.91
C LYS A 94 -10.76 -12.57 2.43
N CYS A 95 -10.41 -11.29 2.34
CA CYS A 95 -9.12 -10.77 2.80
C CYS A 95 -9.06 -10.78 4.33
N GLN A 96 -8.09 -11.52 4.87
CA GLN A 96 -7.90 -11.71 6.30
C GLN A 96 -6.73 -10.89 6.84
N ILE A 97 -5.70 -10.68 6.01
CA ILE A 97 -4.48 -10.02 6.44
C ILE A 97 -4.14 -8.87 5.50
N MET A 98 -4.00 -7.69 6.09
CA MET A 98 -3.45 -6.49 5.44
C MET A 98 -2.09 -6.20 6.06
N ALA A 99 -1.03 -6.31 5.26
CA ALA A 99 0.35 -6.11 5.70
C ALA A 99 0.96 -4.89 5.00
N MET A 100 1.88 -4.21 5.67
CA MET A 100 2.55 -3.03 5.14
C MET A 100 3.88 -2.80 5.84
N PHE A 101 4.75 -1.98 5.26
CA PHE A 101 5.90 -1.46 6.00
C PHE A 101 5.45 -0.39 6.99
N ALA A 102 6.06 -0.41 8.18
CA ALA A 102 5.84 0.60 9.20
C ALA A 102 7.18 1.05 9.76
N SER A 103 7.33 2.37 9.92
CA SER A 103 8.42 2.96 10.69
C SER A 103 7.81 3.93 11.69
N ILE A 104 7.92 3.59 12.97
CA ILE A 104 7.50 4.42 14.09
C ILE A 104 8.73 5.18 14.57
N ARG A 105 8.62 6.51 14.67
CA ARG A 105 9.67 7.38 15.19
C ARG A 105 9.12 8.11 16.40
N GLY A 106 9.86 8.05 17.50
CA GLY A 106 9.64 8.84 18.72
C GLY A 106 10.50 10.08 18.75
#